data_AF-A0A7V6PEU6-F1
#
_entry.id   AF-A0A7V6PEU6-F1
#
_cell.length_a   1.000
_cell.length_b   1.000
_cell.length_c   1.000
_cell.angle_alpha   90.00
_cell.angle_beta   90.00
_cell.angle_gamma   90.00
#
_symmetry.space_group_name_H-M   'P 1'
#
loop_
_entity.id
_entity.type
_entity.pdbx_description
1 polymer ?
#
loop_
_entity_poly.entity_id
_entity_poly.type
_entity_poly.pdbx_seq_one_letter_code
_entity_poly.pdbx_strand_id
1 'polypeptide(L)' 'MTASERRERAWGLVKSGTGSQDDQSKASGLTVSRIADYRRLWKYIKAEHPSGAESLSCLEALSIAKAHGFKTHR' A
#
# COMPACT_ATOMS: atom_id res chain seq x y z
N MET A 1 -10.51 15.29 2.63
CA MET A 1 -9.87 14.04 2.17
C MET A 1 -10.63 12.84 2.71
N THR A 2 -11.29 12.11 1.81
CA THR A 2 -12.05 10.89 2.03
C THR A 2 -11.15 9.71 2.42
N ALA A 3 -11.76 8.62 2.89
CA ALA A 3 -11.01 7.41 3.21
C ALA A 3 -10.26 6.85 1.99
N SER A 4 -10.85 6.89 0.80
CA SER A 4 -10.23 6.40 -0.43
C SER A 4 -9.02 7.23 -0.84
N GLU A 5 -9.12 8.56 -0.79
CA GLU A 5 -8.00 9.46 -1.10
C GLU A 5 -6.81 9.25 -0.15
N ARG A 6 -7.06 9.00 1.14
CA ARG A 6 -6.00 8.68 2.11
C ARG A 6 -5.28 7.38 1.76
N ARG A 7 -6.01 6.36 1.32
CA ARG A 7 -5.43 5.07 0.91
C ARG A 7 -4.54 5.23 -0.31
N GLU A 8 -5.01 5.91 -1.35
CA GLU A 8 -4.22 6.15 -2.56
C GLU A 8 -2.98 7.01 -2.27
N ARG A 9 -3.13 8.03 -1.41
CA ARG A 9 -1.98 8.84 -0.97
C ARG A 9 -0.94 8.00 -0.22
N ALA A 10 -1.36 7.17 0.73
CA ALA A 10 -0.46 6.26 1.44
C ALA A 10 0.21 5.27 0.48
N TRP A 11 -0.55 4.72 -0.47
CA TRP A 11 -0.06 3.79 -1.47
C TRP A 11 1.03 4.41 -2.35
N GLY A 12 0.81 5.63 -2.85
CA GLY A 12 1.82 6.38 -3.60
C GLY A 12 3.12 6.56 -2.82
N LEU A 13 3.04 6.95 -1.55
CA LEU A 13 4.20 7.13 -0.68
C LEU A 13 4.96 5.81 -0.39
N VAL A 14 4.21 4.70 -0.28
CA VAL A 14 4.80 3.37 -0.11
C VAL A 14 5.53 2.93 -1.38
N LYS A 15 4.92 3.12 -2.55
CA LYS A 15 5.52 2.78 -3.85
C LYS A 15 6.81 3.55 -4.10
N SER A 16 6.82 4.84 -3.81
CA SER A 16 8.01 5.69 -3.98
C SER A 16 9.11 5.43 -2.94
N GLY A 17 8.83 4.67 -1.88
CA GLY A 17 9.76 4.44 -0.78
C GLY A 17 10.10 5.69 0.03
N THR A 18 9.31 6.77 -0.10
CA THR A 18 9.64 8.07 0.50
C THR A 18 9.30 8.10 1.99
N GLY A 19 10.30 8.41 2.83
CA GLY A 19 10.13 8.64 4.26
C GLY A 19 9.95 7.38 5.13
N SER A 20 9.95 7.59 6.44
CA SER A 20 9.68 6.54 7.43
C SER A 20 8.19 6.13 7.46
N GLN A 21 7.85 5.05 8.18
CA GLN A 21 6.44 4.68 8.34
C GLN A 21 5.63 5.77 9.06
N ASP A 22 6.26 6.43 10.03
CA ASP A 22 5.67 7.55 10.75
C ASP A 22 5.44 8.76 9.85
N ASP A 23 6.38 9.09 8.96
CA ASP A 23 6.21 10.18 8.01
C ASP A 23 5.05 9.90 7.04
N GLN A 24 4.99 8.67 6.53
CA GLN A 24 3.92 8.22 5.64
C GLN A 24 2.56 8.21 6.35
N SER A 25 2.54 7.83 7.63
CA SER A 25 1.35 7.85 8.49
C SER A 25 0.84 9.28 8.67
N LYS A 26 1.71 10.22 9.06
CA LYS A 26 1.38 11.64 9.19
C LYS A 26 0.90 12.24 7.87
N ALA A 27 1.61 11.96 6.77
CA ALA A 27 1.31 12.52 5.47
C ALA A 27 -0.01 12.01 4.87
N SER A 28 -0.39 10.75 5.14
CA SER A 28 -1.63 10.14 4.62
C SER A 28 -2.82 10.24 5.57
N GLY A 29 -2.58 10.51 6.86
CA GLY A 29 -3.61 10.47 7.90
C GLY A 29 -4.11 9.04 8.19
N LEU A 30 -3.30 8.01 7.91
CA LEU A 30 -3.53 6.62 8.28
C LEU A 30 -2.61 6.21 9.44
N THR A 31 -2.98 5.18 10.19
CA THR A 31 -2.14 4.66 11.27
C THR A 31 -0.85 4.01 10.75
N VAL A 32 0.22 4.04 11.54
CA VAL A 32 1.51 3.40 11.23
C VAL A 32 1.34 1.91 10.90
N SER A 33 0.47 1.19 11.62
CA SER A 33 0.16 -0.21 11.34
C SER A 33 -0.43 -0.41 9.94
N ARG A 34 -1.31 0.50 9.49
CA ARG A 34 -1.87 0.43 8.15
C ARG A 34 -0.81 0.70 7.07
N ILE A 35 0.13 1.59 7.33
CA ILE A 35 1.29 1.80 6.45
C ILE A 35 2.17 0.54 6.40
N ALA A 36 2.38 -0.13 7.54
CA ALA A 36 3.12 -1.39 7.59
C ALA A 36 2.48 -2.45 6.68
N ASP A 37 1.16 -2.59 6.73
CA ASP A 37 0.40 -3.50 5.86
C ASP A 37 0.60 -3.14 4.38
N TYR A 38 0.54 -1.86 4.02
CA TYR A 38 0.76 -1.44 2.64
C TYR A 38 2.19 -1.67 2.16
N ARG A 39 3.20 -1.51 3.02
CA ARG A 39 4.58 -1.86 2.67
C ARG A 39 4.74 -3.36 2.41
N ARG A 40 4.06 -4.22 3.18
CA ARG A 40 4.04 -5.67 2.94
C ARG A 40 3.32 -6.00 1.64
N LEU A 41 2.17 -5.37 1.39
CA LEU A 41 1.43 -5.49 0.15
C LEU A 41 2.29 -5.09 -1.06
N TRP A 42 3.03 -3.98 -0.95
CA TRP A 42 3.89 -3.52 -2.03
C TRP A 42 5.00 -4.50 -2.36
N LYS A 43 5.69 -5.04 -1.34
CA LYS A 43 6.69 -6.09 -1.54
C LYS A 43 6.11 -7.31 -2.22
N TYR A 44 4.90 -7.72 -1.80
CA TYR A 44 4.20 -8.85 -2.40
C TYR A 44 3.86 -8.61 -3.88
N ILE A 45 3.25 -7.46 -4.19
CA ILE A 45 2.89 -7.09 -5.57
C ILE A 45 4.12 -6.94 -6.46
N LYS A 46 5.24 -6.40 -5.95
CA LYS A 46 6.48 -6.34 -6.72
C LYS A 46 7.10 -7.70 -7.01
N ALA A 47 6.88 -8.69 -6.14
CA ALA A 47 7.33 -10.06 -6.37
C ALA A 47 6.45 -10.79 -7.39
N GLU A 48 5.12 -10.67 -7.28
CA GLU A 48 4.17 -11.40 -8.12
C GLU A 48 3.90 -10.72 -9.48
N HIS A 49 3.95 -9.38 -9.54
CA HIS A 49 3.58 -8.58 -10.72
C HIS A 49 4.60 -7.47 -11.03
N PRO A 50 5.90 -7.79 -11.25
CA PRO A 50 6.97 -6.81 -11.33
C PRO A 50 6.78 -5.75 -12.43
N SER A 51 6.29 -6.14 -13.61
CA SER A 51 6.15 -5.26 -14.78
C SER A 51 4.95 -4.31 -14.72
N GLY A 52 3.97 -4.57 -13.85
CA GLY A 52 2.74 -3.79 -13.73
C GLY A 52 2.52 -3.16 -12.35
N ALA A 53 3.36 -3.48 -11.37
CA ALA A 53 3.17 -3.06 -9.98
C ALA A 53 3.00 -1.54 -9.82
N GLU A 54 3.78 -0.74 -10.56
CA GLU A 54 3.80 0.72 -10.43
C GLU A 54 2.49 1.39 -10.87
N SER A 55 1.76 0.80 -11.83
CA SER A 55 0.52 1.36 -12.35
C SER A 55 -0.71 1.03 -11.49
N LEU A 56 -0.60 0.06 -10.58
CA LEU A 56 -1.73 -0.35 -9.75
C LEU A 56 -2.10 0.72 -8.73
N SER A 57 -3.41 0.97 -8.64
CA SER A 57 -4.04 1.64 -7.50
C SER A 57 -3.98 0.77 -6.24
N CYS A 58 -4.26 1.37 -5.08
CA CYS A 58 -4.28 0.64 -3.82
C CYS A 58 -5.33 -0.49 -3.84
N LEU A 59 -6.51 -0.22 -4.41
CA LEU A 59 -7.60 -1.19 -4.46
C LEU A 59 -7.30 -2.36 -5.41
N GLU A 60 -6.70 -2.11 -6.57
CA GLU A 60 -6.32 -3.18 -7.50
C GLU A 60 -5.24 -4.07 -6.89
N ALA A 61 -4.22 -3.48 -6.28
CA ALA A 61 -3.18 -4.21 -5.55
C ALA A 61 -3.79 -5.09 -4.45
N LEU A 62 -4.74 -4.59 -3.66
CA LEU A 62 -5.44 -5.38 -2.65
C LEU A 62 -6.28 -6.51 -3.25
N SER A 63 -6.93 -6.28 -4.39
CA SER A 63 -7.74 -7.29 -5.08
C SER A 63 -6.85 -8.45 -5.56
N ILE A 64 -5.76 -8.12 -6.24
CA ILE A 64 -4.75 -9.08 -6.71
C ILE A 64 -4.18 -9.87 -5.53
N ALA A 65 -3.72 -9.18 -4.49
CA ALA A 65 -3.10 -9.84 -3.35
C ALA A 65 -4.08 -10.78 -2.62
N LYS A 66 -5.35 -10.41 -2.49
CA LYS A 66 -6.38 -11.29 -1.91
C LYS A 66 -6.64 -12.53 -2.76
N ALA A 67 -6.68 -12.39 -4.08
CA ALA A 67 -6.87 -13.52 -5.00
C ALA A 67 -5.73 -14.55 -4.85
N HIS A 68 -4.53 -14.10 -4.48
CA HIS A 68 -3.37 -14.96 -4.25
C HIS A 68 -3.12 -15.30 -2.76
N GLY A 69 -4.09 -15.03 -1.88
CA GLY A 69 -4.06 -15.48 -0.47
C GLY A 69 -3.27 -14.59 0.49
N PHE A 70 -2.93 -13.36 0.11
CA PHE A 70 -2.28 -12.39 1.00
C PHE A 70 -3.17 -12.02 2.20
N LYS A 71 -2.62 -12.14 3.42
CA LYS A 71 -3.31 -11.80 4.67
C LYS A 71 -2.76 -10.49 5.22
N THR A 72 -3.59 -9.45 5.24
CA THR A 72 -3.32 -8.25 6.05
C THR A 72 -3.56 -8.58 7.53
N HIS A 73 -2.77 -8.02 8.45
CA HIS A 73 -3.12 -8.15 9.87
C HIS A 73 -4.48 -7.46 10.08
N ARG A 74 -5.38 -8.19 10.75
CA ARG A 74 -6.76 -7.76 10.98
C ARG A 74 -6.83 -6.84 12.18
#